data_AF-A0A2D4EKQ3-F1
#
_entry.id   AF-A0A2D4EKQ3-F1
#
_cell.length_a   1.000
_cell.length_b   1.000
_cell.length_c   1.000
_cell.angle_alpha   90.00
_cell.angle_beta   90.00
_cell.angle_gamma   90.00
#
_symmetry.space_group_name_H-M   'P 1'
#
loop_
_entity.id
_entity.type
_entity.pdbx_description
1 polymer ?
#
loop_
_entity_poly.entity_id
_entity_poly.type
_entity_poly.pdbx_seq_one_letter_code
_entity_poly.pdbx_strand_id
1 'polypeptide(L)'
;GLDIIENAVDNLDARSDKHTVMDMCNQVFCPPLKFDYQPHMGDEVCQVSAQQPVQTELLMRYHQLQSRLTTLKIENEEVRKTLDATMQTLQDMLTVEDFDVSDAFQHSRSTESIKSAASETYMSKINIAKRRANQQETEMFYFTKFKEYLNGSNLITK
;
A
#
# COMPACT_ATOMS: atom_id res chain seq x y z
N GLY A 1 -33.46 -0.39 -13.63
CA GLY A 1 -32.80 -1.58 -14.22
C GLY A 1 -31.31 -1.32 -14.30
N LEU A 2 -30.92 -0.38 -15.16
CA LEU A 2 -29.60 0.24 -15.15
C LEU A 2 -29.31 0.97 -13.83
N ASP A 3 -30.32 1.61 -13.22
CA ASP A 3 -30.19 2.31 -11.93
C ASP A 3 -29.74 1.38 -10.77
N ILE A 4 -30.09 0.09 -10.84
CA ILE A 4 -29.66 -0.92 -9.86
C ILE A 4 -28.17 -1.21 -10.02
N ILE A 5 -27.69 -1.24 -11.27
CA ILE A 5 -26.28 -1.48 -11.60
C ILE A 5 -25.44 -0.26 -11.22
N GLU A 6 -25.93 0.94 -11.53
CA GLU A 6 -25.29 2.21 -11.14
C GLU A 6 -25.12 2.28 -9.62
N ASN A 7 -26.18 2.00 -8.85
CA ASN A 7 -26.10 1.92 -7.40
C ASN A 7 -25.09 0.87 -6.91
N ALA A 8 -24.98 -0.28 -7.58
CA ALA A 8 -24.00 -1.30 -7.24
C ALA A 8 -22.55 -0.85 -7.53
N VAL A 9 -22.33 -0.08 -8.60
CA VAL A 9 -21.02 0.49 -8.95
C VAL A 9 -20.61 1.54 -7.91
N ASP A 10 -21.53 2.43 -7.51
CA ASP A 10 -21.27 3.45 -6.50
C ASP A 10 -20.91 2.87 -5.12
N ASN A 11 -21.37 1.65 -4.84
CA ASN A 11 -21.12 0.95 -3.58
C ASN A 11 -19.87 0.06 -3.59
N LEU A 12 -19.04 0.08 -4.65
CA LEU A 12 -17.78 -0.64 -4.66
C LEU A 12 -16.82 -0.10 -3.58
N ASP A 13 -16.57 -0.90 -2.54
CA ASP A 13 -15.70 -0.51 -1.42
C ASP A 13 -14.76 -1.65 -1.01
N ALA A 14 -13.54 -1.62 -1.54
CA ALA A 14 -12.50 -2.59 -1.23
C ALA A 14 -12.15 -2.65 0.28
N ARG A 15 -12.35 -1.57 1.05
CA ARG A 15 -12.10 -1.59 2.50
C ARG A 15 -13.21 -2.36 3.21
N SER A 16 -14.47 -2.08 2.90
CA SER A 16 -15.61 -2.84 3.44
C SER A 16 -15.51 -4.32 3.10
N ASP A 17 -15.19 -4.64 1.84
CA ASP A 17 -14.98 -6.01 1.36
C ASP A 17 -13.88 -6.72 2.15
N LYS A 18 -12.73 -6.05 2.37
CA LYS A 18 -11.64 -6.58 3.19
C LYS A 18 -12.09 -6.91 4.62
N HIS A 19 -12.85 -6.03 5.27
CA HIS A 19 -13.35 -6.30 6.63
C HIS A 19 -14.29 -7.49 6.65
N THR A 20 -15.23 -7.56 5.70
CA THR A 20 -16.14 -8.68 5.54
C THR A 20 -15.39 -10.00 5.37
N VAL A 21 -14.36 -10.03 4.51
CA VAL A 21 -13.50 -11.22 4.33
C VAL A 21 -12.76 -11.60 5.61
N MET A 22 -12.22 -10.62 6.34
CA MET A 22 -11.52 -10.87 7.61
C MET A 22 -12.46 -11.45 8.67
N ASP A 23 -13.70 -10.96 8.76
CA ASP A 23 -14.71 -11.44 9.70
C ASP A 23 -15.21 -12.84 9.35
N MET A 24 -15.45 -13.11 8.07
CA MET A 24 -15.83 -14.44 7.58
C MET A 24 -14.74 -15.49 7.84
N CYS A 25 -13.47 -15.09 7.76
CA CYS A 25 -12.31 -15.95 7.93
C CYS A 25 -11.59 -15.68 9.27
N ASN A 26 -12.34 -15.38 10.34
CA ASN A 26 -11.76 -14.91 11.61
C ASN A 26 -10.68 -15.83 12.21
N GLN A 27 -10.79 -17.15 12.04
CA GLN A 27 -9.82 -18.14 12.54
C GLN A 27 -8.45 -18.02 11.85
N VAL A 28 -8.40 -17.45 10.64
CA VAL A 28 -7.16 -17.24 9.88
C VAL A 28 -6.48 -15.94 10.29
N PHE A 29 -7.27 -14.91 10.62
CA PHE A 29 -6.77 -13.55 10.87
C PHE A 29 -6.68 -13.18 12.35
N CYS A 30 -7.17 -14.02 13.27
CA CYS A 30 -7.09 -13.75 14.69
C CYS A 30 -5.63 -13.77 15.19
N PRO A 31 -5.19 -12.75 15.95
CA PRO A 31 -3.85 -12.74 16.50
C PRO A 31 -3.69 -13.86 17.54
N PRO A 32 -2.53 -14.55 17.58
CA PRO A 32 -2.25 -15.56 18.59
C PRO A 32 -2.14 -14.92 19.98
N LEU A 33 -2.22 -15.76 21.02
CA LEU A 33 -1.89 -15.34 22.39
C LEU A 33 -0.47 -14.80 22.45
N LYS A 34 -0.26 -13.79 23.29
CA LYS A 34 1.08 -13.26 23.55
C LYS A 34 1.93 -14.33 24.23
N PHE A 35 3.21 -14.34 23.91
CA PHE A 35 4.17 -15.16 24.62
C PHE A 35 4.46 -14.54 25.98
N ASP A 36 4.28 -15.31 27.04
CA ASP A 36 4.64 -14.94 28.40
C ASP A 36 5.99 -15.54 28.78
N TYR A 37 6.72 -14.86 29.68
CA TYR A 37 7.96 -15.37 30.25
C TYR A 37 7.70 -16.72 30.94
N GLN A 38 8.49 -17.74 30.59
CA GLN A 38 8.44 -19.07 31.18
C GLN A 38 9.66 -19.28 32.08
N PRO A 39 9.50 -19.36 33.42
CA PRO A 39 10.62 -19.55 34.32
C PRO A 39 11.25 -20.92 34.13
N HIS A 40 12.58 -20.95 34.01
CA HIS A 40 13.33 -22.20 33.91
C HIS A 40 13.73 -22.69 35.30
N MET A 41 13.38 -23.93 35.65
CA MET A 41 13.75 -24.57 36.94
C MET A 41 13.32 -23.78 38.18
N GLY A 42 12.18 -23.09 38.13
CA GLY A 42 11.67 -22.29 39.26
C GLY A 42 12.39 -20.96 39.46
N ASP A 43 13.04 -20.42 38.43
CA ASP A 43 13.59 -19.06 38.45
C ASP A 43 12.52 -18.04 38.86
N GLU A 44 12.79 -17.28 39.93
CA GLU A 44 11.88 -16.28 40.50
C GLU A 44 12.05 -14.91 39.82
N VAL A 45 13.07 -14.72 38.98
CA VAL A 45 13.37 -13.43 38.34
C VAL A 45 12.65 -13.31 36.99
N CYS A 46 11.58 -12.51 36.96
CA CYS A 46 10.76 -12.28 35.75
C CYS A 46 10.98 -10.91 35.09
N GLN A 47 12.03 -10.18 35.48
CA GLN A 47 12.32 -8.81 35.01
C GLN A 47 13.81 -8.61 34.74
N VAL A 48 14.15 -7.51 34.06
CA VAL A 48 15.54 -7.16 33.75
C VAL A 48 16.27 -6.73 35.03
N SER A 49 17.31 -7.47 35.41
CA SER A 49 18.18 -7.14 36.55
C SER A 49 19.36 -6.28 36.12
N ALA A 50 19.31 -4.98 36.41
CA ALA A 50 20.34 -4.00 36.03
C ALA A 50 21.31 -3.66 37.19
N GLN A 51 21.90 -4.67 37.83
CA GLN A 51 22.89 -4.50 38.90
C GLN A 51 24.33 -4.55 38.33
N GLN A 52 25.30 -4.03 39.09
CA GLN A 52 26.71 -4.14 38.70
C GLN A 52 27.15 -5.62 38.68
N PRO A 53 27.95 -6.05 37.69
CA PRO A 53 28.65 -5.24 36.67
C PRO A 53 27.84 -4.96 35.39
N VAL A 54 26.71 -5.65 35.18
CA VAL A 54 25.94 -5.65 33.92
C VAL A 54 25.25 -4.31 33.63
N GLN A 55 24.99 -3.50 34.66
CA GLN A 55 24.36 -2.19 34.54
C GLN A 55 25.02 -1.29 33.48
N THR A 56 26.35 -1.21 33.47
CA THR A 56 27.09 -0.34 32.55
C THR A 56 26.89 -0.77 31.09
N GLU A 57 26.94 -2.08 30.82
CA GLU A 57 26.71 -2.63 29.48
C GLU A 57 25.29 -2.39 28.99
N LEU A 58 24.28 -2.54 29.86
CA LEU A 58 22.88 -2.25 29.54
C LEU A 58 22.66 -0.77 29.21
N LEU A 59 23.28 0.14 29.96
CA LEU A 59 23.19 1.58 29.70
C LEU A 59 23.86 1.97 28.37
N MET A 60 25.05 1.43 28.09
CA MET A 60 25.70 1.65 26.80
C MET A 60 24.84 1.13 25.64
N ARG A 61 24.27 -0.08 25.78
CA ARG A 61 23.37 -0.66 24.79
C ARG A 61 22.12 0.18 24.60
N TYR A 62 21.52 0.69 25.67
CA TYR A 62 20.37 1.58 25.60
C TYR A 62 20.66 2.83 24.76
N HIS A 63 21.75 3.55 25.03
CA HIS A 63 22.11 4.74 24.27
C HIS A 63 22.43 4.44 22.80
N GLN A 64 23.10 3.31 22.54
CA GLN A 64 23.37 2.86 21.18
C GLN A 64 22.08 2.56 20.41
N LEU A 65 21.13 1.84 21.04
CA LEU A 65 19.82 1.54 20.45
C LEU A 65 19.02 2.81 20.21
N GLN A 66 19.00 3.74 21.16
CA GLN A 66 18.29 5.02 21.04
C GLN A 66 18.81 5.85 19.86
N SER A 67 20.13 5.98 19.74
CA SER A 67 20.76 6.70 18.62
C SER A 67 20.43 6.03 17.28
N ARG A 68 20.64 4.72 17.18
CA ARG A 68 20.34 3.95 15.97
C ARG A 68 18.86 4.03 15.58
N LEU A 69 17.95 3.92 16.54
CA LEU A 69 16.51 3.98 16.30
C LEU A 69 16.09 5.36 15.77
N THR A 70 16.73 6.42 16.22
CA THR A 70 16.48 7.78 15.72
C THR A 70 16.82 7.88 14.24
N THR A 71 18.00 7.40 13.84
CA THR A 71 18.41 7.37 12.43
C THR A 71 17.46 6.52 11.59
N LEU A 72 17.18 5.28 12.00
CA LEU A 72 16.30 4.37 11.27
C LEU A 72 14.89 4.94 11.08
N LYS A 73 14.35 5.63 12.09
CA LYS A 73 13.02 6.27 11.98
C LYS A 73 12.99 7.37 10.93
N ILE A 74 14.05 8.17 10.84
CA ILE A 74 14.15 9.23 9.83
C ILE A 74 14.25 8.61 8.44
N GLU A 75 15.17 7.66 8.23
CA GLU A 75 15.36 6.98 6.95
C GLU A 75 14.06 6.29 6.49
N ASN A 76 13.41 5.54 7.37
CA ASN A 76 12.18 4.82 7.03
C ASN A 76 10.99 5.76 6.75
N GLU A 77 10.97 6.94 7.37
CA GLU A 77 9.98 7.98 7.10
C GLU A 77 10.14 8.60 5.71
N GLU A 78 11.38 8.76 5.22
CA GLU A 78 11.64 9.21 3.85
C GLU A 78 11.18 8.17 2.81
N VAL A 79 11.41 6.88 3.10
CA VAL A 79 10.87 5.78 2.27
C VAL A 79 9.34 5.79 2.27
N ARG A 80 8.71 6.00 3.43
CA ARG A 80 7.25 6.10 3.56
C ARG A 80 6.68 7.23 2.72
N LYS A 81 7.27 8.43 2.77
CA LYS A 81 6.81 9.58 1.94
C LYS A 81 6.90 9.28 0.44
N THR A 82 7.99 8.63 0.02
CA THR A 82 8.17 8.20 -1.38
C THR A 82 7.11 7.18 -1.77
N LEU A 83 6.82 6.22 -0.89
CA LEU A 83 5.78 5.21 -1.08
C LEU A 83 4.39 5.85 -1.22
N ASP A 84 4.03 6.78 -0.33
CA ASP A 84 2.74 7.48 -0.33
C ASP A 84 2.56 8.32 -1.60
N ALA A 85 3.60 9.05 -2.02
CA ALA A 85 3.57 9.81 -3.28
C ALA A 85 3.41 8.90 -4.52
N THR A 86 4.06 7.72 -4.50
CA THR A 86 3.93 6.74 -5.58
C THR A 86 2.52 6.12 -5.61
N MET A 87 1.94 5.84 -4.44
CA MET A 87 0.55 5.37 -4.33
C MET A 87 -0.43 6.40 -4.89
N GLN A 88 -0.27 7.68 -4.55
CA GLN A 88 -1.11 8.74 -5.09
C GLN A 88 -1.02 8.78 -6.62
N THR A 89 0.21 8.68 -7.16
CA THR A 89 0.44 8.66 -8.62
C THR A 89 -0.26 7.47 -9.30
N LEU A 90 -0.29 6.29 -8.65
CA LEU A 90 -1.03 5.12 -9.13
C LEU A 90 -2.56 5.33 -9.06
N GLN A 91 -3.06 5.94 -7.98
CA GLN A 91 -4.48 6.26 -7.86
C GLN A 91 -4.92 7.22 -8.96
N ASP A 92 -4.16 8.29 -9.19
CA ASP A 92 -4.45 9.27 -10.24
C ASP A 92 -4.50 8.63 -11.64
N MET A 93 -3.68 7.60 -11.88
CA MET A 93 -3.71 6.83 -13.14
C MET A 93 -4.95 5.92 -13.28
N LEU A 94 -5.49 5.42 -12.17
CA LEU A 94 -6.60 4.46 -12.13
C LEU A 94 -7.98 5.12 -12.03
N THR A 95 -8.05 6.34 -11.50
CA THR A 95 -9.32 7.09 -11.35
C THR A 95 -9.61 8.02 -12.54
N VAL A 96 -8.95 7.79 -13.68
CA VAL A 96 -9.25 8.54 -14.90
C VAL A 96 -10.66 8.18 -15.38
N GLU A 97 -11.53 9.17 -15.53
CA GLU A 97 -12.91 8.99 -15.99
C GLU A 97 -12.96 8.89 -17.53
N ASP A 98 -12.53 7.75 -18.09
CA ASP A 98 -12.51 7.50 -19.55
C ASP A 98 -13.66 6.59 -20.04
N PHE A 99 -14.74 6.51 -19.28
CA PHE A 99 -15.91 5.65 -19.55
C PHE A 99 -17.05 6.33 -20.34
N ASP A 100 -17.04 7.65 -20.54
CA ASP A 100 -18.04 8.33 -21.37
C ASP A 100 -17.82 8.04 -22.86
N VAL A 101 -18.85 7.48 -23.50
CA VAL A 101 -18.83 7.08 -24.92
C VAL A 101 -19.85 7.85 -25.76
N SER A 102 -20.38 8.97 -25.26
CA SER A 102 -21.41 9.77 -25.94
C SER A 102 -21.02 10.17 -27.37
N ASP A 103 -19.74 10.48 -27.60
CA ASP A 103 -19.20 10.82 -28.92
C ASP A 103 -19.32 9.68 -29.94
N ALA A 104 -19.34 8.42 -29.50
CA ALA A 104 -19.51 7.26 -30.39
C ALA A 104 -20.93 7.18 -31.00
N PHE A 105 -21.90 7.89 -30.41
CA PHE A 105 -23.29 7.88 -30.86
C PHE A 105 -23.67 9.11 -31.69
N GLN A 106 -22.74 10.06 -31.88
CA GLN A 106 -22.91 11.23 -32.73
C GLN A 106 -22.85 10.85 -34.22
N HIS A 107 -23.93 10.29 -34.75
CA HIS A 107 -24.08 10.08 -36.19
C HIS A 107 -24.51 11.41 -36.83
N SER A 108 -23.64 11.96 -37.68
CA SER A 108 -24.05 13.03 -38.58
C SER A 108 -25.17 12.51 -39.48
N ARG A 109 -26.27 13.28 -39.63
CA ARG A 109 -27.34 13.01 -40.61
C ARG A 109 -26.89 13.20 -42.08
N SER A 110 -25.60 13.03 -42.37
CA SER A 110 -25.03 13.13 -43.70
C SER A 110 -24.41 11.80 -44.07
N THR A 111 -24.73 11.32 -45.27
CA THR A 111 -24.20 10.10 -45.89
C THR A 111 -22.73 10.21 -46.31
N GLU A 112 -21.96 11.13 -45.74
CA GLU A 112 -20.53 11.26 -46.01
C GLU A 112 -19.73 10.68 -44.85
N SER A 113 -18.92 9.67 -45.20
CA SER A 113 -18.03 8.92 -44.32
C SER A 113 -17.17 9.85 -43.44
N ILE A 114 -17.57 10.02 -42.19
CA ILE A 114 -16.74 10.69 -41.18
C ILE A 114 -15.73 9.67 -40.66
N LYS A 115 -14.50 9.74 -41.18
CA LYS A 115 -13.34 9.27 -40.43
C LYS A 115 -13.16 10.23 -39.26
N SER A 116 -13.50 9.79 -38.05
CA SER A 116 -13.42 10.55 -36.81
C SER A 116 -11.97 10.88 -36.44
N ALA A 117 -11.42 11.96 -37.01
CA ALA A 117 -10.04 12.41 -36.80
C ALA A 117 -9.73 12.89 -35.37
N ALA A 118 -10.75 13.14 -34.53
CA ALA A 118 -10.57 13.62 -33.15
C ALA A 118 -10.18 12.50 -32.16
N SER A 119 -10.48 11.23 -32.48
CA SER A 119 -10.21 10.10 -31.58
C SER A 119 -8.83 9.47 -31.76
N GLU A 120 -8.03 9.92 -32.74
CA GLU A 120 -6.79 9.25 -33.14
C GLU A 120 -5.62 9.48 -32.17
N THR A 121 -5.65 10.50 -31.31
CA THR A 121 -4.47 10.83 -30.48
C THR A 121 -4.50 10.14 -29.11
N TYR A 122 -5.56 10.25 -28.30
CA TYR A 122 -5.56 9.69 -26.93
C TYR A 122 -5.69 8.15 -26.89
N MET A 123 -6.55 7.59 -27.76
CA MET A 123 -6.83 6.15 -27.84
C MET A 123 -5.99 5.43 -28.91
N SER A 124 -4.94 6.07 -29.44
CA SER A 124 -3.99 5.37 -30.32
C SER A 124 -3.39 4.16 -29.60
N LYS A 125 -3.29 3.03 -30.30
CA LYS A 125 -2.66 1.79 -29.78
C LYS A 125 -1.29 2.06 -29.16
N ILE A 126 -0.51 2.98 -29.74
CA ILE A 126 0.81 3.38 -29.25
C ILE A 126 0.71 4.11 -27.91
N ASN A 127 -0.24 5.03 -27.75
CA ASN A 127 -0.42 5.79 -26.52
C ASN A 127 -1.03 4.95 -25.39
N ILE A 128 -1.89 3.99 -25.71
CA ILE A 128 -2.38 2.99 -24.74
C ILE A 128 -1.22 2.12 -24.24
N ALA A 129 -0.40 1.58 -25.15
CA ALA A 129 0.76 0.77 -24.79
C ALA A 129 1.75 1.55 -23.92
N LYS A 130 2.02 2.81 -24.26
CA LYS A 130 2.91 3.70 -23.48
C LYS A 130 2.35 3.97 -22.07
N ARG A 131 1.06 4.27 -21.93
CA ARG A 131 0.42 4.48 -20.62
C ARG A 131 0.51 3.22 -19.75
N ARG A 132 0.22 2.06 -20.34
CA ARG A 132 0.32 0.77 -19.63
C ARG A 132 1.75 0.46 -19.17
N ALA A 133 2.75 0.73 -20.01
CA ALA A 133 4.15 0.55 -19.62
C ALA A 133 4.53 1.47 -18.45
N ASN A 134 4.14 2.74 -18.50
CA ASN A 134 4.37 3.70 -17.41
C ASN A 134 3.69 3.28 -16.10
N GLN A 135 2.45 2.77 -16.17
CA GLN A 135 1.75 2.21 -15.01
C GLN A 135 2.53 1.04 -14.41
N GLN A 136 2.98 0.08 -15.23
CA GLN A 136 3.74 -1.08 -14.76
C GLN A 136 5.07 -0.70 -14.11
N GLU A 137 5.79 0.28 -14.68
CA GLU A 137 7.02 0.80 -14.09
C GLU A 137 6.75 1.46 -12.72
N THR A 138 5.66 2.21 -12.62
CA THR A 138 5.25 2.86 -11.37
C THR A 138 4.83 1.82 -10.31
N GLU A 139 4.10 0.78 -10.69
CA GLU A 139 3.74 -0.35 -9.80
C GLU A 139 4.99 -1.07 -9.30
N MET A 140 5.95 -1.34 -10.18
CA MET A 140 7.22 -1.97 -9.82
C MET A 140 8.01 -1.13 -8.81
N PHE A 141 8.04 0.19 -9.03
CA PHE A 141 8.67 1.13 -8.11
C PHE A 141 7.95 1.15 -6.75
N TYR A 142 6.62 1.19 -6.75
CA TYR A 142 5.80 1.11 -5.54
C TYR A 142 6.13 -0.14 -4.72
N PHE A 143 6.14 -1.33 -5.33
CA PHE A 143 6.45 -2.57 -4.61
C PHE A 143 7.89 -2.62 -4.10
N THR A 144 8.83 -2.04 -4.84
CA THR A 144 10.23 -1.91 -4.39
C THR A 144 10.30 -1.07 -3.12
N LYS A 145 9.64 0.11 -3.10
CA LYS A 145 9.60 0.99 -1.93
C LYS A 145 8.80 0.41 -0.77
N PHE A 146 7.73 -0.33 -1.06
CA PHE A 146 6.92 -1.00 -0.05
C PHE A 146 7.74 -2.06 0.70
N LYS A 147 8.51 -2.87 -0.03
CA LYS A 147 9.42 -3.86 0.55
C LYS A 147 10.50 -3.21 1.42
N GLU A 148 11.08 -2.11 0.94
CA GLU A 148 12.06 -1.31 1.68
C GLU A 148 11.47 -0.79 3.01
N TYR A 149 10.29 -0.16 2.94
CA TYR A 149 9.56 0.36 4.11
C TYR A 149 9.21 -0.74 5.12
N LEU A 150 8.73 -1.90 4.67
CA LEU A 150 8.40 -3.01 5.57
C LEU A 150 9.64 -3.54 6.27
N ASN A 151 10.77 -3.67 5.57
CA ASN A 151 12.02 -4.11 6.18
C ASN A 151 12.53 -3.12 7.24
N GLY A 152 12.47 -1.82 6.94
CA GLY A 152 12.82 -0.76 7.90
C GLY A 152 11.90 -0.77 9.12
N SER A 153 10.58 -0.81 8.90
CA SER A 153 9.57 -0.86 9.96
C SER A 153 9.71 -2.10 10.86
N ASN A 154 10.00 -3.27 10.26
CA ASN A 154 10.25 -4.51 10.99
C ASN A 154 11.51 -4.42 11.86
N LEU A 155 12.56 -3.75 11.40
CA LEU A 155 13.76 -3.55 12.19
C LEU A 155 13.54 -2.55 13.33
N ILE A 156 12.76 -1.50 13.11
CA ILE A 156 12.40 -0.49 14.13
C ILE A 156 11.53 -1.09 15.24
N THR A 157 10.68 -2.06 14.91
CA THR A 157 9.74 -2.70 15.85
C THR A 157 10.42 -3.72 16.76
N LYS A 158 11.53 -4.32 16.30
CA LYS A 158 12.33 -5.31 17.05
C LYS A 158 13.26 -4.64 18.05
#